data_AF-A0A1G3TB13-F1
#
_entry.id   AF-A0A1G3TB13-F1
#
_cell.length_a   1.000
_cell.length_b   1.000
_cell.length_c   1.000
_cell.angle_alpha   90.00
_cell.angle_beta   90.00
_cell.angle_gamma   90.00
#
_symmetry.space_group_name_H-M   'P 1'
#
loop_
_entity.id
_entity.type
_entity.pdbx_description
1 polymer ?
#
loop_
_entity_poly.entity_id
_entity_poly.type
_entity_poly.pdbx_seq_one_letter_code
_entity_poly.pdbx_strand_id
1 'polypeptide(L)'
;MFDFLDSDWFNITLEVIFIILISYDIKKYIETKKREYIVNIVLTLVFAVWTLYPYYNSYVGWDEKQKAEMISTCTKKEVSLEHQKENNETLCKCVDEAIFKEYTYDEYKAVDKNGTDFKEFIKETKEECADDSWF
;
A
#
# COMPACT_ATOMS: atom_id res chain seq x y z
N MET A 1 -9.99 0.40 8.24
CA MET A 1 -9.01 0.70 7.18
C MET A 1 -9.75 1.36 6.02
N PHE A 2 -9.15 2.36 5.38
CA PHE A 2 -9.78 3.04 4.26
C PHE A 2 -9.93 2.08 3.07
N ASP A 3 -10.97 1.24 3.05
CA ASP A 3 -11.31 0.38 1.90
C ASP A 3 -11.44 1.18 0.60
N PHE A 4 -11.62 2.50 0.69
CA PHE A 4 -11.59 3.37 -0.47
C PHE A 4 -10.18 3.60 -1.03
N LEU A 5 -9.12 3.61 -0.21
CA LEU A 5 -7.72 3.78 -0.67
C LEU A 5 -7.22 2.56 -1.45
N ASP A 6 -7.75 1.39 -1.12
CA ASP A 6 -7.55 0.13 -1.85
C ASP A 6 -8.60 -0.11 -2.92
N SER A 7 -9.51 0.85 -3.12
CA SER A 7 -10.40 0.81 -4.26
C SER A 7 -9.61 1.16 -5.51
N ASP A 8 -9.75 0.32 -6.54
CA ASP A 8 -9.33 0.64 -7.90
C ASP A 8 -9.73 2.08 -8.29
N TRP A 9 -10.87 2.55 -7.80
CA TRP A 9 -11.37 3.91 -8.02
C TRP A 9 -10.47 5.02 -7.45
N PHE A 10 -9.87 4.82 -6.27
CA PHE A 10 -8.96 5.80 -5.69
C PHE A 10 -7.64 5.87 -6.45
N ASN A 11 -7.06 4.73 -6.81
CA ASN A 11 -5.86 4.67 -7.65
C ASN A 11 -6.10 5.35 -9.01
N ILE A 12 -7.21 5.02 -9.68
CA ILE A 12 -7.61 5.68 -10.93
C ILE A 12 -7.79 7.19 -10.73
N THR A 13 -8.40 7.62 -9.62
CA THR A 13 -8.59 9.04 -9.31
C THR A 13 -7.24 9.75 -9.11
N LEU A 14 -6.30 9.12 -8.42
CA LEU A 14 -4.96 9.66 -8.17
C LEU A 14 -4.15 9.80 -9.47
N GLU A 15 -4.20 8.79 -10.33
CA GLU A 15 -3.59 8.85 -11.67
C GLU A 15 -4.16 10.00 -12.51
N VAL A 16 -5.48 10.19 -12.50
CA VAL A 16 -6.14 11.29 -13.21
C VAL A 16 -5.68 12.65 -12.68
N ILE A 17 -5.55 12.79 -11.35
CA ILE A 17 -5.03 14.03 -10.73
C ILE A 17 -3.59 14.29 -11.19
N PHE A 18 -2.72 13.28 -11.19
CA PHE A 18 -1.34 13.45 -11.68
C PHE A 18 -1.28 13.87 -13.14
N ILE A 19 -2.09 13.28 -14.01
CA ILE A 19 -2.16 13.67 -15.43
C ILE A 19 -2.57 15.14 -15.56
N ILE A 20 -3.56 15.60 -14.77
CA ILE A 20 -4.01 16.99 -14.79
C ILE A 20 -2.90 17.93 -14.34
N LEU A 21 -2.20 17.63 -13.24
CA LEU A 21 -1.11 18.46 -12.71
C LEU A 21 0.05 18.56 -13.72
N ILE A 22 0.49 17.43 -14.25
CA ILE A 22 1.55 17.39 -15.27
C ILE A 22 1.12 18.15 -16.52
N SER A 23 -0.11 17.97 -17.00
CA SER A 23 -0.63 18.68 -18.17
C SER A 23 -0.70 20.19 -17.95
N TYR A 24 -1.08 20.62 -16.75
CA TYR A 24 -1.11 22.03 -16.35
C TYR A 24 0.31 22.62 -16.38
N ASP A 25 1.27 21.96 -15.75
CA ASP A 25 2.65 22.44 -15.69
C ASP A 25 3.33 22.42 -17.06
N ILE A 26 3.06 21.43 -17.92
CA ILE A 26 3.52 21.41 -19.32
C ILE A 26 2.96 22.62 -20.07
N LYS A 27 1.66 22.87 -19.96
CA LYS A 27 1.03 24.03 -20.62
C LYS A 27 1.65 25.33 -20.14
N LYS A 28 1.83 25.48 -18.82
CA LYS A 28 2.45 26.67 -18.23
C LYS A 28 3.92 26.83 -18.60
N TYR A 29 4.65 25.73 -18.74
CA TYR A 29 6.00 25.73 -19.23
C TYR A 29 6.07 26.22 -20.69
N ILE A 30 5.16 25.77 -21.56
CA ILE A 30 5.12 26.23 -22.95
C ILE A 30 4.81 27.74 -23.02
N GLU A 31 3.90 28.23 -22.19
CA GLU A 31 3.52 29.66 -22.13
C GLU A 31 4.64 30.56 -21.59
N THR A 32 5.32 30.13 -20.53
CA THR A 32 6.23 31.01 -19.76
C THR A 32 7.72 30.69 -19.94
N LYS A 33 8.04 29.46 -20.40
CA LYS A 33 9.40 28.88 -20.49
C LYS A 33 10.21 28.92 -19.20
N LYS A 34 9.55 29.05 -18.05
CA LYS A 34 10.23 29.11 -16.76
C LYS A 34 10.62 27.72 -16.26
N ARG A 35 11.83 27.61 -15.72
CA ARG A 35 12.39 26.34 -15.21
C ARG A 35 11.63 25.77 -14.01
N GLU A 36 10.96 26.62 -13.23
CA GLU A 36 10.13 26.21 -12.09
C GLU A 36 9.09 25.15 -12.46
N TYR A 37 8.46 25.26 -13.64
CA TYR A 37 7.50 24.26 -14.11
C TYR A 37 8.14 22.92 -14.47
N ILE A 38 9.39 22.90 -14.95
CA ILE A 38 10.11 21.63 -15.18
C ILE A 38 10.40 20.94 -13.84
N VAL A 39 10.81 21.71 -12.84
CA VAL A 39 11.08 21.18 -11.49
C VAL A 39 9.79 20.61 -10.89
N ASN A 40 8.65 21.32 -11.03
CA ASN A 40 7.36 20.82 -10.59
C ASN A 40 6.96 19.51 -11.28
N ILE A 41 7.18 19.38 -12.60
CA ILE A 41 6.92 18.13 -13.32
C ILE A 41 7.77 16.99 -12.76
N VAL A 42 9.08 17.21 -12.58
CA VAL A 42 9.97 16.16 -12.03
C VAL A 42 9.55 15.77 -10.63
N LEU A 43 9.25 16.75 -9.76
CA LEU A 43 8.76 16.48 -8.39
C LEU A 43 7.45 15.70 -8.41
N THR A 44 6.52 16.05 -9.29
CA THR A 44 5.23 15.38 -9.44
C THR A 44 5.42 13.94 -9.91
N LEU A 45 6.35 13.68 -10.84
CA LEU A 45 6.66 12.33 -11.29
C LEU A 45 7.30 11.48 -10.20
N VAL A 46 8.26 12.03 -9.44
CA VAL A 46 8.88 11.33 -8.31
C VAL A 46 7.84 11.01 -7.25
N PHE A 47 6.99 11.97 -6.91
CA PHE A 47 5.92 11.78 -5.95
C PHE A 47 4.90 10.74 -6.44
N ALA A 48 4.50 10.79 -7.71
CA ALA A 48 3.59 9.83 -8.30
C ALA A 48 4.13 8.40 -8.20
N VAL A 49 5.40 8.18 -8.57
CA VAL A 49 6.06 6.87 -8.43
C VAL A 49 6.08 6.44 -6.96
N TRP A 50 6.48 7.32 -6.05
CA TRP A 50 6.53 7.00 -4.61
C TRP A 50 5.16 6.62 -4.05
N THR A 51 4.10 7.36 -4.39
CA THR A 51 2.74 7.06 -3.92
C THR A 51 2.15 5.81 -4.54
N LEU A 52 2.46 5.51 -5.82
CA LEU A 52 1.88 4.38 -6.54
C LEU A 52 2.67 3.09 -6.36
N TYR A 53 3.92 3.15 -5.91
CA TYR A 53 4.79 1.99 -5.69
C TYR A 53 4.17 0.90 -4.80
N PRO A 54 3.66 1.19 -3.58
CA PRO A 54 3.05 0.16 -2.73
C PRO A 54 1.82 -0.49 -3.37
N TYR A 55 1.05 0.27 -4.13
CA TYR A 55 -0.08 -0.26 -4.88
C TYR A 55 0.37 -1.14 -6.02
N TYR A 56 1.40 -0.73 -6.77
CA TYR A 56 1.99 -1.57 -7.81
C TYR A 56 2.45 -2.92 -7.24
N ASN A 57 3.14 -2.92 -6.08
CA ASN A 57 3.54 -4.13 -5.41
C ASN A 57 2.34 -5.02 -5.08
N SER A 58 1.29 -4.45 -4.47
CA SER A 58 0.08 -5.21 -4.18
C SER A 58 -0.59 -5.75 -5.44
N TYR A 59 -0.81 -4.95 -6.48
CA TYR A 59 -1.58 -5.35 -7.67
C TYR A 59 -0.81 -6.21 -8.68
N VAL A 60 0.50 -5.96 -8.85
CA VAL A 60 1.32 -6.60 -9.89
C VAL A 60 2.35 -7.57 -9.30
N GLY A 61 2.84 -7.29 -8.10
CA GLY A 61 3.80 -8.16 -7.39
C GLY A 61 3.20 -9.45 -6.83
N TRP A 62 1.86 -9.61 -6.88
CA TRP A 62 1.13 -10.76 -6.37
C TRP A 62 0.07 -11.24 -7.35
N ASP A 63 0.01 -12.55 -7.58
CA ASP A 63 -1.09 -13.18 -8.29
C ASP A 63 -2.32 -13.35 -7.38
N GLU A 64 -3.53 -13.31 -7.93
CA GLU A 64 -4.77 -13.46 -7.15
C GLU A 64 -4.82 -14.77 -6.36
N LYS A 65 -4.24 -15.86 -6.91
CA LYS A 65 -4.16 -17.14 -6.20
C LYS A 65 -3.19 -17.10 -5.02
N GLN A 66 -2.09 -16.36 -5.14
CA GLN A 66 -1.11 -16.18 -4.07
C GLN A 66 -1.71 -15.35 -2.93
N LYS A 67 -2.44 -14.28 -3.27
CA LYS A 67 -3.20 -13.51 -2.29
C LYS A 67 -4.25 -14.37 -1.59
N ALA A 68 -5.03 -15.16 -2.35
CA ALA A 68 -6.06 -16.04 -1.80
C ALA A 68 -5.48 -17.13 -0.87
N GLU A 69 -4.28 -17.64 -1.16
CA GLU A 69 -3.56 -18.56 -0.28
C GLU A 69 -3.12 -17.86 1.02
N MET A 70 -2.66 -16.61 0.95
CA MET A 70 -2.13 -15.88 2.10
C MET A 70 -3.22 -15.32 3.03
N ILE A 71 -4.33 -14.82 2.47
CA ILE A 71 -5.53 -14.31 3.19
C ILE A 71 -6.10 -15.35 4.17
N SER A 72 -5.74 -16.63 4.00
CA SER A 72 -6.18 -17.74 4.86
C SER A 72 -5.31 -18.01 6.09
N THR A 73 -4.19 -17.32 6.28
CA THR A 73 -3.23 -17.62 7.37
C THR A 73 -3.84 -17.37 8.76
N CYS A 74 -4.72 -16.37 8.87
CA CYS A 74 -5.51 -16.15 10.09
C CYS A 74 -6.60 -17.20 10.34
N THR A 75 -7.02 -17.98 9.33
CA THR A 75 -8.08 -18.99 9.52
C THR A 75 -7.56 -20.30 10.11
N LYS A 76 -6.24 -20.51 10.22
CA LYS A 76 -5.70 -21.83 10.64
C LYS A 76 -4.65 -21.84 11.77
N LYS A 77 -3.97 -20.75 12.14
CA LYS A 77 -2.86 -20.87 13.11
C LYS A 77 -2.70 -19.81 14.20
N GLU A 78 -3.32 -18.63 14.11
CA GLU A 78 -3.21 -17.60 15.17
C GLU A 78 -4.41 -17.57 16.13
N VAL A 79 -5.19 -18.66 16.22
CA VAL A 79 -6.19 -18.88 17.30
C VAL A 79 -5.54 -19.69 18.43
N SER A 80 -4.42 -19.22 18.98
CA SER A 80 -3.85 -19.88 20.17
C SER A 80 -3.36 -18.96 21.29
N LEU A 81 -3.33 -17.64 21.13
CA LEU A 81 -3.20 -16.72 22.27
C LEU A 81 -3.92 -15.40 21.94
N GLU A 82 -4.79 -15.00 22.86
CA GLU A 82 -5.48 -13.70 22.97
C GLU A 82 -6.78 -13.49 22.16
N HIS A 83 -7.89 -13.78 22.86
CA HIS A 83 -9.17 -13.08 22.90
C HIS A 83 -9.40 -11.93 21.91
N GLN A 84 -10.27 -12.12 20.90
CA GLN A 84 -11.41 -11.24 20.54
C GLN A 84 -12.01 -11.66 19.19
N LYS A 85 -13.18 -12.32 19.22
CA LYS A 85 -13.72 -13.09 18.08
C LYS A 85 -14.54 -12.31 17.04
N GLU A 86 -14.62 -11.00 17.10
CA GLU A 86 -15.42 -10.22 16.12
C GLU A 86 -14.64 -9.10 15.39
N ASN A 87 -13.44 -8.72 15.85
CA ASN A 87 -12.53 -7.76 15.18
C ASN A 87 -11.38 -8.42 14.38
N ASN A 88 -11.24 -9.75 14.48
CA ASN A 88 -10.06 -10.45 13.96
C ASN A 88 -10.01 -10.57 12.44
N GLU A 89 -11.15 -10.66 11.74
CA GLU A 89 -11.12 -10.74 10.27
C GLU A 89 -10.65 -9.43 9.64
N THR A 90 -11.08 -8.29 10.18
CA THR A 90 -10.69 -6.96 9.70
C THR A 90 -9.23 -6.67 10.01
N LEU A 91 -8.77 -7.04 11.22
CA LEU A 91 -7.37 -6.90 11.62
C LEU A 91 -6.44 -7.75 10.72
N CYS A 92 -6.82 -8.99 10.46
CA CYS A 92 -6.03 -9.88 9.60
C CYS A 92 -5.98 -9.40 8.15
N LYS A 93 -7.10 -8.94 7.59
CA LYS A 93 -7.12 -8.33 6.26
C LYS A 93 -6.21 -7.10 6.18
N CYS A 94 -6.23 -6.25 7.21
CA CYS A 94 -5.36 -5.07 7.28
C CYS A 94 -3.87 -5.43 7.28
N VAL A 95 -3.49 -6.43 8.09
CA VAL A 95 -2.10 -6.93 8.12
C VAL A 95 -1.72 -7.59 6.79
N ASP A 96 -2.59 -8.39 6.19
CA ASP A 96 -2.34 -9.03 4.90
C ASP A 96 -2.19 -7.99 3.78
N GLU A 97 -3.01 -6.95 3.75
CA GLU A 97 -2.92 -5.85 2.79
C GLU A 97 -1.63 -5.03 2.97
N ALA A 98 -1.20 -4.78 4.20
CA ALA A 98 0.07 -4.13 4.48
C ALA A 98 1.25 -4.97 3.96
N ILE A 99 1.22 -6.30 4.15
CA ILE A 99 2.23 -7.21 3.60
C ILE A 99 2.25 -7.15 2.07
N PHE A 100 1.09 -7.14 1.42
CA PHE A 100 0.99 -7.07 -0.05
C PHE A 100 1.54 -5.76 -0.62
N LYS A 101 1.43 -4.65 0.13
CA LYS A 101 1.93 -3.34 -0.28
C LYS A 101 3.44 -3.20 -0.08
N GLU A 102 3.97 -3.77 1.01
CA GLU A 102 5.38 -3.65 1.36
C GLU A 102 6.28 -4.57 0.52
N TYR A 103 5.85 -5.81 0.29
CA TYR A 103 6.66 -6.84 -0.36
C TYR A 103 6.04 -7.32 -1.66
N THR A 104 6.88 -7.70 -2.64
CA THR A 104 6.45 -8.59 -3.72
C THR A 104 6.39 -10.05 -3.23
N TYR A 105 5.74 -10.94 -3.98
CA TYR A 105 5.64 -12.36 -3.58
C TYR A 105 7.01 -13.05 -3.39
N ASP A 106 7.98 -12.75 -4.26
CA ASP A 106 9.31 -13.34 -4.20
C ASP A 106 10.12 -12.78 -3.03
N GLU A 107 10.00 -11.47 -2.76
CA GLU A 107 10.59 -10.83 -1.58
C GLU A 107 9.99 -11.41 -0.30
N TYR A 108 8.66 -11.48 -0.21
CA TYR A 108 7.97 -12.05 0.95
C TYR A 108 8.38 -13.51 1.22
N LYS A 109 8.62 -14.30 0.18
CA LYS A 109 9.14 -15.67 0.32
C LYS A 109 10.59 -15.72 0.82
N ALA A 110 11.40 -14.75 0.42
CA ALA A 110 12.80 -14.65 0.81
C ALA A 110 13.01 -14.01 2.20
N VAL A 111 12.02 -13.26 2.69
CA VAL A 111 12.05 -12.63 4.02
C VAL A 111 12.19 -13.68 5.13
N ASP A 112 13.13 -13.44 6.05
CA ASP A 112 13.27 -14.24 7.26
C ASP A 112 12.13 -13.91 8.23
N LYS A 113 11.14 -14.80 8.27
CA LYS A 113 9.96 -14.68 9.16
C LYS A 113 10.32 -14.71 10.65
N ASN A 114 11.52 -15.18 11.00
CA ASN A 114 12.02 -15.17 12.37
C ASN A 114 12.94 -13.99 12.67
N GLY A 115 13.31 -13.21 11.64
CA GLY A 115 14.14 -12.01 11.74
C GLY A 115 13.50 -10.93 12.60
N THR A 116 14.33 -10.04 13.13
CA THR A 116 13.88 -8.88 13.91
C THR A 116 13.00 -7.95 13.08
N ASP A 117 13.41 -7.69 11.84
CA ASP A 117 12.80 -6.68 10.97
C ASP A 117 11.37 -7.05 10.58
N PHE A 118 11.14 -8.31 10.19
CA PHE A 118 9.79 -8.79 9.87
C PHE A 118 8.89 -8.84 11.10
N LYS A 119 9.43 -9.19 12.27
CA LYS A 119 8.65 -9.20 13.52
C LYS A 119 8.27 -7.80 13.97
N GLU A 120 9.18 -6.83 13.81
CA GLU A 120 8.92 -5.42 14.09
C GLU A 120 7.86 -4.88 13.15
N PHE A 121 7.99 -5.10 11.84
CA PHE A 121 6.98 -4.76 10.84
C PHE A 121 5.59 -5.32 11.18
N ILE A 122 5.48 -6.62 11.47
CA ILE A 122 4.19 -7.24 11.82
C ILE A 122 3.63 -6.67 13.13
N LYS A 123 4.49 -6.35 14.10
CA LYS A 123 4.06 -5.76 15.37
C LYS A 123 3.54 -4.33 15.17
N GLU A 124 4.29 -3.49 14.48
CA GLU A 124 3.88 -2.11 14.15
C GLU A 124 2.60 -2.10 13.34
N THR A 125 2.50 -2.96 12.33
CA THR A 125 1.29 -3.08 11.50
C THR A 125 0.09 -3.56 12.33
N LYS A 126 0.30 -4.51 13.27
CA LYS A 126 -0.78 -4.95 14.18
C LYS A 126 -1.22 -3.84 15.12
N GLU A 127 -0.29 -3.02 15.61
CA GLU A 127 -0.59 -1.85 16.45
C GLU A 127 -1.36 -0.80 15.63
N GLU A 128 -0.90 -0.45 14.44
CA GLU A 128 -1.59 0.49 13.53
C GLU A 128 -2.98 0.00 13.09
N CYS A 129 -3.12 -1.29 12.82
CA CYS A 129 -4.40 -1.89 12.42
C CYS A 129 -5.37 -2.10 13.60
N ALA A 130 -4.87 -2.18 14.84
CA ALA A 130 -5.68 -2.36 16.05
C ALA A 130 -6.01 -1.04 16.76
N ASP A 131 -5.24 0.02 16.49
CA ASP A 131 -5.49 1.33 17.06
C ASP A 131 -6.66 2.01 16.32
N ASP A 132 -7.86 1.85 16.87
CA ASP A 132 -9.05 2.61 16.48
C ASP A 132 -8.89 4.13 16.79
N SER A 133 -7.76 4.60 17.36
CA SER A 133 -7.65 5.93 17.97
C SER A 133 -7.46 7.11 17.02
N TRP A 134 -7.65 6.96 15.71
CA TRP A 134 -7.93 8.09 14.82
C TRP A 134 -9.28 7.88 14.13
N PHE A 135 -10.31 7.44 14.87
CA PHE A 135 -11.71 7.89 14.73
C PHE A 135 -12.51 7.67 16.03
#